data_AF-A0A3Q2P2V8-F1
#
_entry.id   AF-A0A3Q2P2V8-F1
#
_cell.length_a   1.000
_cell.length_b   1.000
_cell.length_c   1.000
_cell.angle_alpha   90.00
_cell.angle_beta   90.00
_cell.angle_gamma   90.00
#
_symmetry.space_group_name_H-M   'P 1'
#
loop_
_entity.id
_entity.type
_entity.pdbx_description
1 polymer ?
#
loop_
_entity_poly.entity_id
_entity_poly.type
_entity_poly.pdbx_seq_one_letter_code
_entity_poly.pdbx_strand_id
1 'polypeptide(L)'
;MRFEEILDDIGGFSKFQFLLLSILCLPRAILPLHFLLHNFISATPPHHCSLRILDSRNESVWSSGPETLASWLPYQDDGSFSSCRVYSNPQTRNLSQDNRTVICPDGWTYDKSQFSSTTSSEVKLD
;
A
#
# COMPACT_ATOMS: atom_id res chain seq x y z
N MET A 1 4.20 55.22 -25.61
CA MET A 1 4.87 54.55 -24.49
C MET A 1 4.32 53.13 -24.36
N ARG A 2 5.18 52.12 -24.47
CA ARG A 2 4.83 50.71 -24.22
C ARG A 2 4.91 50.42 -22.73
N PHE A 3 4.12 49.45 -22.27
CA PHE A 3 4.07 49.06 -20.85
C PHE A 3 5.45 48.62 -20.31
N GLU A 4 6.26 47.99 -21.15
CA GLU A 4 7.62 47.56 -20.77
C GLU A 4 8.56 48.75 -20.53
N GLU A 5 8.42 49.85 -21.27
CA GLU A 5 9.24 51.07 -21.09
C GLU A 5 8.93 51.74 -19.75
N ILE A 6 7.66 51.75 -19.34
CA ILE A 6 7.24 52.28 -18.04
C ILE A 6 7.79 51.38 -16.93
N LEU A 7 7.70 50.05 -17.07
CA LEU A 7 8.22 49.14 -16.06
C LEU A 7 9.73 49.30 -15.86
N ASP A 8 10.49 49.48 -16.93
CA ASP A 8 11.94 49.69 -16.85
C ASP A 8 12.27 50.98 -16.09
N ASP A 9 11.51 52.05 -16.34
CA ASP A 9 11.68 53.36 -15.70
C ASP A 9 11.43 53.35 -14.17
N ILE A 10 10.54 52.47 -13.68
CA ILE A 10 10.27 52.27 -12.23
C ILE A 10 11.15 51.18 -11.59
N GLY A 11 12.16 50.65 -12.29
CA GLY A 11 13.14 49.69 -11.76
C GLY A 11 12.89 48.22 -12.13
N GLY A 12 12.00 47.97 -13.09
CA GLY A 12 11.75 46.67 -13.70
C GLY A 12 11.21 45.60 -12.75
N PHE A 13 11.36 44.34 -13.17
CA PHE A 13 11.07 43.17 -12.35
C PHE A 13 12.20 42.96 -11.32
N SER A 14 12.09 43.62 -10.19
CA SER A 14 13.12 43.57 -9.15
C SER A 14 13.25 42.17 -8.52
N LYS A 15 14.43 41.86 -7.96
CA LYS A 15 14.70 40.62 -7.21
C LYS A 15 13.66 40.36 -6.12
N PHE A 16 13.14 41.41 -5.49
CA PHE A 16 12.09 41.31 -4.48
C PHE A 16 10.76 40.79 -5.06
N GLN A 17 10.35 41.28 -6.23
CA GLN A 17 9.14 40.81 -6.90
C GLN A 17 9.26 39.35 -7.35
N PHE A 18 10.44 38.97 -7.86
CA PHE A 18 10.73 37.58 -8.20
C PHE A 18 10.68 36.66 -6.97
N LEU A 19 11.27 37.09 -5.85
CA LEU A 19 11.22 36.36 -4.59
C LEU A 19 9.78 36.21 -4.09
N LEU A 20 9.00 37.29 -4.12
CA LEU A 20 7.61 37.30 -3.69
C LEU A 20 6.75 36.36 -4.53
N LEU A 21 6.89 36.40 -5.86
CA LEU A 21 6.20 35.47 -6.78
C LEU A 21 6.63 34.03 -6.55
N SER A 22 7.91 33.78 -6.32
CA SER A 22 8.41 32.43 -6.01
C SER A 22 7.77 31.91 -4.72
N ILE A 23 7.75 32.72 -3.65
CA ILE A 23 7.12 32.37 -2.37
C ILE A 23 5.61 32.11 -2.55
N LEU A 24 4.91 32.90 -3.38
CA LEU A 24 3.49 32.68 -3.67
C LEU A 24 3.23 31.44 -4.53
N CYS A 25 4.16 31.09 -5.42
CA CYS A 25 4.03 29.96 -6.34
C CYS A 25 4.35 28.62 -5.66
N LEU A 26 5.35 28.60 -4.77
CA LEU A 26 5.76 27.39 -4.04
C LEU A 26 4.60 26.60 -3.40
N PRO A 27 3.71 27.19 -2.57
CA PRO A 27 2.61 26.44 -1.98
C PRO A 27 1.64 25.91 -3.05
N ARG A 28 1.42 26.66 -4.13
CA ARG A 28 0.56 26.22 -5.24
C ARG A 28 1.13 25.01 -5.98
N ALA A 29 2.45 24.87 -6.03
CA ALA A 29 3.12 23.70 -6.60
C ALA A 29 3.20 22.52 -5.61
N ILE A 30 3.44 22.79 -4.33
CA ILE A 30 3.60 21.75 -3.29
C ILE A 30 2.27 21.06 -2.97
N LEU A 31 1.16 21.81 -2.92
CA LEU A 31 -0.16 21.26 -2.60
C LEU A 31 -0.57 20.06 -3.49
N PRO A 32 -0.57 20.16 -4.83
CA PRO A 32 -0.95 19.03 -5.67
C PRO A 32 0.02 17.84 -5.53
N LEU A 33 1.32 18.08 -5.30
CA LEU A 33 2.28 17.02 -5.03
C LEU A 33 1.96 16.29 -3.71
N HIS A 34 1.57 17.02 -2.66
CA HIS A 34 1.14 16.44 -1.40
C HIS A 34 -0.15 15.63 -1.54
N PHE A 35 -1.12 16.10 -2.34
CA PHE A 35 -2.31 15.30 -2.65
C PHE A 35 -1.97 14.04 -3.44
N LEU A 36 -1.05 14.13 -4.40
CA LEU A 36 -0.61 13.00 -5.19
C LEU A 36 0.08 11.94 -4.32
N LEU A 37 0.91 12.35 -3.36
CA LEU A 37 1.58 11.47 -2.41
C LEU A 37 0.60 10.53 -1.69
N HIS A 38 -0.61 11.01 -1.38
CA HIS A 38 -1.61 10.20 -0.69
C HIS A 38 -1.98 8.94 -1.48
N ASN A 39 -2.01 8.99 -2.82
CA ASN A 39 -2.31 7.80 -3.64
C ASN A 39 -1.28 6.68 -3.43
N PHE A 40 -0.02 7.03 -3.18
CA PHE A 40 1.05 6.07 -2.97
C PHE A 40 1.07 5.53 -1.53
N ILE A 41 0.87 6.40 -0.54
CA ILE A 41 0.89 5.97 0.86
C ILE A 41 -0.36 5.15 1.22
N SER A 42 -1.50 5.41 0.59
CA SER A 42 -2.75 4.68 0.83
C SER A 42 -2.94 3.47 -0.10
N ALA A 43 -1.97 3.13 -0.94
CA ALA A 43 -2.06 1.94 -1.79
C ALA A 43 -2.07 0.68 -0.91
N THR A 44 -2.87 -0.32 -1.29
CA THR A 44 -2.85 -1.63 -0.63
C THR A 44 -2.03 -2.60 -1.47
N PRO A 45 -0.81 -2.98 -1.04
CA PRO A 45 0.01 -3.90 -1.80
C PRO A 45 -0.62 -5.30 -1.82
N PRO A 46 -0.25 -6.16 -2.79
CA PRO A 46 -0.62 -7.56 -2.79
C PRO A 46 -0.27 -8.19 -1.45
N HIS A 47 -1.22 -8.92 -0.88
CA HIS A 47 -1.07 -9.52 0.43
C HIS A 47 -1.78 -10.85 0.49
N HIS A 48 -1.43 -11.62 1.50
CA HIS A 48 -2.01 -12.93 1.78
C HIS A 48 -2.16 -13.10 3.30
N CYS A 49 -2.98 -14.05 3.73
CA CYS A 49 -3.12 -14.32 5.17
C CYS A 49 -1.79 -14.74 5.78
N SER A 50 -1.47 -14.17 6.94
CA SER A 50 -0.46 -14.73 7.82
C SER A 50 -0.87 -16.13 8.29
N LEU A 51 0.06 -17.08 8.26
CA LEU A 51 -0.16 -18.43 8.77
C LEU A 51 0.81 -18.72 9.90
N ARG A 52 0.29 -18.98 11.11
CA ARG A 52 1.06 -19.56 12.20
C ARG A 52 0.81 -21.07 12.24
N ILE A 53 1.83 -21.86 11.90
CA ILE A 53 1.76 -23.32 11.93
C ILE A 53 2.53 -23.82 13.15
N LEU A 54 1.99 -24.85 13.80
CA LEU A 54 2.66 -25.54 14.89
C LEU A 54 3.74 -26.48 14.31
N ASP A 55 5.02 -26.24 14.64
CA ASP A 55 6.11 -27.13 14.23
C ASP A 55 6.08 -28.44 15.07
N SER A 56 6.86 -29.44 14.66
CA SER A 56 7.12 -30.73 15.32
C SER A 56 7.46 -30.63 16.82
N ARG A 57 7.93 -29.47 17.29
CA ARG A 57 8.19 -29.14 18.69
C ARG A 57 7.00 -28.48 19.43
N ASN A 58 5.82 -28.44 18.82
CA ASN A 58 4.66 -27.69 19.27
C ASN A 58 4.90 -26.17 19.41
N GLU A 59 5.87 -25.61 18.68
CA GLU A 59 6.13 -24.16 18.67
C GLU A 59 5.42 -23.51 17.48
N SER A 60 4.77 -22.36 17.69
CA SER A 60 4.11 -21.64 16.59
C SER A 60 5.14 -20.90 15.74
N VAL A 61 5.35 -21.36 14.51
CA VAL A 61 6.26 -20.76 13.53
C VAL A 61 5.45 -20.13 12.40
N TRP A 62 5.91 -18.99 11.88
CA TRP A 62 5.28 -18.36 10.72
C TRP A 62 5.59 -19.18 9.47
N SER A 63 4.57 -19.59 8.75
CA SER A 63 4.76 -20.36 7.52
C SER A 63 5.09 -19.43 6.35
N SER A 64 6.22 -19.68 5.71
CA SER A 64 6.65 -19.00 4.48
C SER A 64 6.86 -19.95 3.30
N GLY A 65 6.60 -21.24 3.50
CA GLY A 65 6.79 -22.26 2.47
C GLY A 65 5.72 -22.16 1.37
N PRO A 66 6.08 -22.28 0.08
CA PRO A 66 5.11 -22.24 -1.01
C PRO A 66 4.11 -23.41 -0.94
N GLU A 67 4.57 -24.61 -0.54
CA GLU A 67 3.74 -25.82 -0.39
C GLU A 67 2.69 -25.69 0.73
N THR A 68 3.09 -25.08 1.85
CA THR A 68 2.18 -24.84 2.98
C THR A 68 1.18 -23.76 2.63
N LEU A 69 1.61 -22.63 2.05
CA LEU A 69 0.71 -21.58 1.58
C LEU A 69 -0.32 -22.12 0.58
N ALA A 70 0.11 -22.97 -0.35
CA ALA A 70 -0.76 -23.62 -1.31
C ALA A 70 -1.81 -24.53 -0.67
N SER A 71 -1.57 -25.08 0.52
CA SER A 71 -2.53 -25.95 1.21
C SER A 71 -3.59 -25.18 2.00
N TRP A 72 -3.22 -24.01 2.53
CA TRP A 72 -4.08 -23.23 3.42
C TRP A 72 -4.82 -22.09 2.72
N LEU A 73 -4.29 -21.55 1.60
CA LEU A 73 -4.91 -20.43 0.91
C LEU A 73 -5.72 -20.89 -0.32
N PRO A 74 -6.94 -20.37 -0.49
CA PRO A 74 -7.70 -20.58 -1.71
C PRO A 74 -7.04 -19.83 -2.87
N TYR A 75 -7.12 -20.42 -4.06
CA TYR A 75 -6.75 -19.75 -5.30
C TYR A 75 -7.92 -18.90 -5.78
N GLN A 76 -7.59 -17.73 -6.33
CA GLN A 76 -8.49 -16.84 -7.03
C GLN A 76 -8.50 -17.23 -8.53
N ASP A 77 -9.49 -16.75 -9.30
CA ASP A 77 -9.67 -17.10 -10.71
C ASP A 77 -8.48 -16.71 -11.61
N ASP A 78 -7.65 -15.77 -11.15
CA ASP A 78 -6.42 -15.32 -11.80
C ASP A 78 -5.19 -16.20 -11.47
N GLY A 79 -5.36 -17.24 -10.66
CA GLY A 79 -4.29 -18.14 -10.22
C GLY A 79 -3.46 -17.60 -9.04
N SER A 80 -3.78 -16.41 -8.52
CA SER A 80 -3.15 -15.88 -7.31
C SER A 80 -3.78 -16.45 -6.04
N PHE A 81 -3.11 -16.31 -4.90
CA PHE A 81 -3.71 -16.65 -3.60
C PHE A 81 -4.70 -15.58 -3.17
N SER A 82 -5.80 -16.00 -2.54
CA SER A 82 -6.77 -15.07 -1.97
C SER A 82 -6.14 -14.22 -0.87
N SER A 83 -6.32 -12.90 -0.96
CA SER A 83 -5.68 -11.95 -0.05
C SER A 83 -6.29 -11.91 1.35
N CYS A 84 -7.59 -12.18 1.47
CA CYS A 84 -8.35 -11.95 2.71
C CYS A 84 -8.91 -13.22 3.37
N ARG A 85 -8.69 -14.39 2.76
CA ARG A 85 -9.36 -15.63 3.16
C ARG A 85 -8.39 -16.80 3.25
N VAL A 86 -8.61 -17.64 4.24
CA VAL A 86 -7.87 -18.89 4.48
C VAL A 86 -8.85 -20.03 4.70
N TYR A 87 -8.49 -21.25 4.32
CA TYR A 87 -9.27 -22.45 4.68
C TYR A 87 -9.25 -22.67 6.19
N SER A 88 -10.41 -22.99 6.78
CA SER A 88 -10.50 -23.38 8.19
C SER A 88 -9.72 -24.65 8.50
N ASN A 89 -9.62 -25.57 7.53
CA ASN A 89 -8.85 -26.80 7.62
C ASN A 89 -8.28 -27.15 6.22
N PRO A 90 -6.95 -27.34 6.07
CA PRO A 90 -6.34 -27.65 4.77
C PRO A 90 -6.75 -29.03 4.23
N GLN A 91 -7.21 -29.94 5.10
CA GLN A 91 -7.63 -31.30 4.70
C GLN A 91 -9.00 -31.32 4.01
N THR A 92 -9.79 -30.24 4.11
CA THR A 92 -11.15 -30.21 3.51
C THR A 92 -11.17 -29.73 2.06
N ARG A 93 -10.02 -29.42 1.46
CA ARG A 93 -9.88 -28.92 0.06
C ARG A 93 -10.65 -29.73 -1.00
N ASN A 94 -10.80 -31.04 -0.78
CA ASN A 94 -11.45 -31.98 -1.71
C ASN A 94 -12.91 -32.32 -1.35
N LEU A 95 -13.43 -31.81 -0.24
CA LEU A 95 -14.80 -32.06 0.21
C LEU A 95 -15.65 -30.84 -0.14
N SER A 96 -16.29 -30.88 -1.31
CA SER A 96 -17.08 -29.83 -1.96
C SER A 96 -18.26 -29.26 -1.14
N GLN A 97 -18.39 -29.62 0.13
CA GLN A 97 -19.52 -29.25 1.00
C GLN A 97 -19.10 -28.51 2.28
N ASP A 98 -17.79 -28.40 2.60
CA ASP A 98 -17.32 -27.66 3.79
C ASP A 98 -16.00 -26.89 3.56
N ASN A 99 -15.86 -26.24 2.40
CA ASN A 99 -14.82 -25.23 2.16
C ASN A 99 -15.13 -23.94 2.94
N ARG A 100 -15.20 -24.04 4.26
CA ARG A 100 -15.37 -22.88 5.14
C ARG A 100 -14.11 -22.05 5.12
N THR A 101 -14.06 -21.07 4.23
CA THR A 101 -13.05 -20.02 4.29
C THR A 101 -13.38 -19.07 5.43
N VAL A 102 -12.39 -18.75 6.26
CA VAL A 102 -12.50 -17.75 7.32
C VAL A 102 -11.65 -16.53 6.97
N ILE A 103 -11.95 -15.39 7.59
CA ILE A 103 -11.11 -14.19 7.51
C ILE A 103 -9.78 -14.51 8.20
N CYS A 104 -8.67 -13.99 7.68
CA CYS A 104 -7.33 -14.23 8.21
C CYS A 104 -7.26 -13.99 9.73
N PRO A 105 -7.11 -15.04 10.57
CA PRO A 105 -7.15 -14.90 12.02
C PRO A 105 -5.88 -14.25 12.58
N ASP A 106 -4.73 -14.49 11.93
CA ASP A 106 -3.42 -13.97 12.36
C ASP A 106 -3.00 -12.71 11.58
N GLY A 107 -3.94 -12.07 10.88
CA GLY A 107 -3.70 -10.88 10.05
C GLY A 107 -3.10 -11.18 8.67
N TRP A 108 -2.41 -10.19 8.10
CA TRP A 108 -1.92 -10.22 6.71
C TRP A 108 -0.40 -10.09 6.61
N THR A 109 0.16 -10.72 5.60
CA THR A 109 1.54 -10.55 5.16
C THR A 109 1.53 -9.86 3.80
N TYR A 110 2.10 -8.65 3.73
CA TYR A 110 2.15 -7.82 2.53
C TYR A 110 3.44 -8.04 1.73
N ASP A 111 3.33 -8.07 0.40
CA ASP A 111 4.50 -8.04 -0.49
C ASP A 111 5.15 -6.65 -0.46
N LYS A 112 6.47 -6.64 -0.24
CA LYS A 112 7.30 -5.44 -0.13
C LYS A 112 8.09 -5.13 -1.41
N SER A 113 7.83 -5.85 -2.50
CA SER A 113 8.52 -5.66 -3.79
C SER A 113 8.32 -4.26 -4.38
N GLN A 114 7.09 -3.72 -4.30
CA GLN A 114 6.75 -2.39 -4.84
C GLN A 114 6.75 -1.30 -3.76
N PHE A 115 6.21 -1.59 -2.58
CA PHE A 115 6.08 -0.64 -1.49
C PHE A 115 6.74 -1.20 -0.23
N SER A 116 7.70 -0.47 0.34
CA SER A 116 8.30 -0.88 1.62
C SER A 116 7.30 -0.81 2.77
N SER A 117 6.39 0.16 2.73
CA SER A 117 5.39 0.44 3.75
C SER A 117 4.28 1.32 3.16
N THR A 118 3.05 1.07 3.60
CA THR A 118 1.83 1.79 3.23
C THR A 118 0.97 1.95 4.48
N THR A 119 0.03 2.88 4.46
CA THR A 119 -0.93 3.05 5.56
C THR A 119 -1.65 1.73 5.89
N SER A 120 -2.02 0.93 4.88
CA SER A 120 -2.64 -0.39 5.08
C SER A 120 -1.72 -1.43 5.70
N SER A 121 -0.40 -1.35 5.51
CA SER A 121 0.54 -2.32 6.09
C SER A 121 0.95 -1.98 7.52
N GLU A 122 0.92 -0.70 7.90
CA GLU A 122 1.32 -0.24 9.24
C GLU A 122 0.17 -0.14 10.22
N VAL A 123 -1.03 0.27 9.76
CA VAL A 123 -2.16 0.52 10.64
C VAL A 123 -3.02 -0.74 10.74
N LYS A 124 -3.07 -1.35 11.92
CA LYS A 124 -4.07 -2.37 12.27
C LYS A 124 -5.32 -1.67 12.77
N LEU A 125 -6.45 -1.92 12.11
CA LEU A 125 -7.76 -1.54 12.62
C LEU A 125 -8.17 -2.60 13.64
N ASP A 126 -8.11 -2.26 14.93
CA ASP A 126 -8.64 -3.05 16.03
C ASP A 126 -10.17 -2.91 16.15
#